data_AF-A0AAD8A628-F1
#
_entry.id   AF-A0AAD8A628-F1
#
_cell.length_a   1.000
_cell.length_b   1.000
_cell.length_c   1.000
_cell.angle_alpha   90.00
_cell.angle_beta   90.00
_cell.angle_gamma   90.00
#
_symmetry.space_group_name_H-M   'P 1'
#
loop_
_entity.id
_entity.type
_entity.pdbx_description
1 polymer ?
#
loop_
_entity_poly.entity_id
_entity_poly.type
_entity_poly.pdbx_seq_one_letter_code
_entity_poly.pdbx_strand_id
1 'polypeptide(L)'
;MELLRHNRWKFIYDRDEDKQLLETLVDELNAGRPQCPVGLNTLVIPRKLSLSVSEESVNEKQQPYVYLNCGHVQGHHDWGQDKDSKDRRCPMCLEMGPVVKLCMGIEPTFYVDAGAPTFAFNPCGHMATEKTVKYWANVAIPHGTNGFDAVCPFCATPLSACPGYVRLIFQDNVDL
;
A
#
# COMPACT_ATOMS: atom_id res chain seq x y z
N MET A 1 -38.47 33.73 18.43
CA MET A 1 -38.23 33.74 16.97
C MET A 1 -36.75 34.06 16.79
N GLU A 2 -35.80 33.15 17.05
CA GLU A 2 -35.54 31.91 16.28
C GLU A 2 -35.52 32.23 14.76
N LEU A 3 -34.48 32.03 13.95
CA LEU A 3 -33.37 31.06 13.94
C LEU A 3 -32.30 31.48 12.89
N LEU A 4 -31.04 31.10 13.17
CA LEU A 4 -30.05 30.51 12.26
C LEU A 4 -29.62 31.24 10.97
N ARG A 5 -28.40 31.80 11.00
CA ARG A 5 -27.42 31.71 9.88
C ARG A 5 -25.97 31.53 10.35
N HIS A 6 -25.77 30.79 11.44
CA HIS A 6 -24.44 30.26 11.76
C HIS A 6 -24.43 28.76 11.42
N ASN A 7 -23.37 28.32 10.73
CA ASN A 7 -22.96 26.91 10.58
C ASN A 7 -23.48 26.10 9.38
N ARG A 8 -23.44 26.64 8.15
CA ARG A 8 -23.58 25.81 6.93
C ARG A 8 -22.26 25.31 6.31
N TRP A 9 -21.11 25.66 6.89
CA TRP A 9 -19.79 25.36 6.32
C TRP A 9 -18.89 24.51 7.23
N LYS A 10 -19.41 23.99 8.34
CA LYS A 10 -18.65 23.15 9.29
C LYS A 10 -18.75 21.64 9.00
N PHE A 11 -19.28 21.27 7.82
CA PHE A 11 -19.51 19.88 7.41
C PHE A 11 -18.60 19.42 6.26
N ILE A 12 -17.70 20.28 5.80
CA ILE A 12 -16.53 19.85 5.02
C ILE A 12 -15.45 19.59 6.07
N TYR A 13 -15.44 18.37 6.62
CA TYR A 13 -14.22 17.84 7.22
C TYR A 13 -13.11 18.04 6.19
N ASP A 14 -12.01 18.69 6.59
CA ASP A 14 -11.07 19.29 5.67
C ASP A 14 -10.31 18.24 4.87
N ARG A 15 -10.84 17.91 3.68
CA ARG A 15 -10.28 16.92 2.76
C ARG A 15 -8.82 17.22 2.41
N ASP A 16 -8.40 18.48 2.48
CA ASP A 16 -7.02 18.87 2.20
C ASP A 16 -6.10 18.51 3.37
N GLU A 17 -6.53 18.73 4.62
CA GLU A 17 -5.80 18.30 5.83
C GLU A 17 -5.61 16.77 5.85
N ASP A 18 -6.68 16.01 5.55
CA ASP A 18 -6.61 14.54 5.53
C ASP A 18 -5.67 14.00 4.45
N LYS A 19 -5.59 14.69 3.30
CA LYS A 19 -4.64 14.33 2.24
C LYS A 19 -3.20 14.65 2.65
N GLN A 20 -2.96 15.82 3.26
CA GLN A 20 -1.65 16.20 3.78
C GLN A 20 -1.16 15.23 4.86
N LEU A 21 -2.07 14.69 5.67
CA LEU A 21 -1.76 13.62 6.62
C LEU A 21 -1.23 12.37 5.92
N LEU A 22 -1.86 11.89 4.85
CA LEU A 22 -1.36 10.73 4.10
C LEU A 22 0.00 10.98 3.46
N GLU A 23 0.25 12.20 2.96
CA GLU A 23 1.56 12.59 2.44
C GLU A 23 2.62 12.61 3.56
N THR A 24 2.25 13.08 4.76
CA THR A 24 3.13 13.07 5.95
C THR A 24 3.49 11.64 6.38
N LEU A 25 2.53 10.71 6.36
CA LEU A 25 2.80 9.30 6.67
C LEU A 25 3.79 8.66 5.68
N VAL A 26 3.73 9.04 4.40
CA VAL A 26 4.71 8.60 3.39
C VAL A 26 6.10 9.18 3.71
N ASP A 27 6.15 10.43 4.15
CA ASP A 27 7.40 11.09 4.53
C ASP A 27 8.04 10.46 5.77
N GLU A 28 7.25 10.11 6.77
CA GLU A 28 7.72 9.39 7.96
C GLU A 28 8.30 8.02 7.61
N LEU A 29 7.63 7.25 6.73
CA LEU A 29 8.16 5.97 6.26
C LEU A 29 9.47 6.12 5.49
N ASN A 30 9.55 7.10 4.59
CA ASN A 30 10.76 7.38 3.82
C ASN A 30 11.89 7.91 4.71
N ALA A 31 11.58 8.66 5.76
CA ALA A 31 12.56 9.15 6.74
C ALA A 31 13.19 8.01 7.56
N GLY A 32 12.47 6.90 7.74
CA GLY A 32 13.01 5.65 8.27
C GLY A 32 14.08 5.02 7.37
N ARG A 33 14.22 5.49 6.12
CA ARG A 33 15.21 5.05 5.13
C ARG A 33 15.24 3.51 5.01
N PRO A 34 14.12 2.86 4.66
CA PRO A 34 14.07 1.40 4.52
C PRO A 34 15.11 0.91 3.51
N GLN A 35 15.81 -0.18 3.79
CA GLN A 35 16.84 -0.73 2.90
C GLN A 35 16.33 -1.89 2.06
N CYS A 36 16.96 -2.06 0.90
CA CYS A 36 16.92 -3.28 0.11
C CYS A 36 18.15 -4.14 0.47
N PRO A 37 17.99 -5.26 1.21
CA PRO A 37 19.08 -6.18 1.52
C PRO A 37 19.88 -6.66 0.31
N VAL A 38 19.22 -6.89 -0.82
CA VAL A 38 19.87 -7.43 -2.02
C VAL A 38 20.52 -6.31 -2.85
N GLY A 39 19.83 -5.18 -3.01
CA GLY A 39 20.27 -4.07 -3.85
C GLY A 39 21.21 -3.09 -3.15
N LEU A 40 21.33 -3.18 -1.81
CA LEU A 40 22.10 -2.28 -0.95
C LEU A 40 21.77 -0.80 -1.19
N ASN A 41 20.48 -0.53 -1.43
CA ASN A 41 19.97 0.81 -1.70
C ASN A 41 18.78 1.13 -0.79
N THR A 42 18.60 2.41 -0.50
CA THR A 42 17.44 2.90 0.23
C THR A 42 16.21 2.87 -0.67
N LEU A 43 15.12 2.28 -0.18
CA LEU A 43 13.82 2.25 -0.83
C LEU A 43 13.07 3.56 -0.55
N VAL A 44 12.25 3.97 -1.52
CA VAL A 44 11.46 5.21 -1.47
C VAL A 44 10.05 4.90 -1.94
N ILE A 45 9.08 5.08 -1.06
CA ILE A 45 7.65 4.98 -1.39
C ILE A 45 7.27 6.21 -2.22
N PRO A 46 6.74 6.04 -3.45
CA PRO A 46 6.42 7.16 -4.32
C PRO A 46 5.22 7.96 -3.78
N ARG A 47 5.32 9.30 -3.84
CA ARG A 47 4.28 10.25 -3.37
C ARG A 47 3.13 10.47 -4.37
N LYS A 48 3.31 10.19 -5.67
CA LYS A 48 2.39 10.66 -6.72
C LYS A 48 1.52 9.55 -7.32
N LEU A 49 0.22 9.73 -7.12
CA LEU A 49 -0.79 9.80 -8.18
C LEU A 49 -0.19 10.27 -9.51
N SER A 50 0.14 9.37 -10.43
CA SER A 50 0.08 9.72 -11.84
C SER A 50 0.09 8.47 -12.71
N LEU A 51 -1.05 8.22 -13.34
CA LEU A 51 -1.15 7.43 -14.56
C LEU A 51 -0.48 8.16 -15.77
N SER A 52 0.28 9.25 -15.55
CA SER A 52 0.83 10.11 -16.62
C SER A 52 2.14 10.87 -16.30
N VAL A 53 2.88 10.55 -15.22
CA VAL A 53 4.27 11.02 -15.08
C VAL A 53 5.11 9.95 -15.75
N SER A 54 5.88 10.33 -16.78
CA SER A 54 6.79 9.42 -17.44
C SER A 54 7.58 8.63 -16.39
N GLU A 55 7.78 7.34 -16.66
CA GLU A 55 8.49 6.37 -15.81
C GLU A 55 9.93 6.81 -15.45
N GLU A 56 10.37 7.97 -15.92
CA GLU A 56 11.73 8.52 -15.89
C GLU A 56 12.15 9.16 -14.55
N SER A 57 11.26 9.35 -13.57
CA SER A 57 11.63 9.99 -12.29
C SER A 57 11.62 9.07 -11.05
N VAL A 58 11.12 7.84 -11.16
CA VAL A 58 11.23 6.84 -10.09
C VAL A 58 12.41 5.93 -10.42
N ASN A 59 13.47 6.04 -9.63
CA ASN A 59 14.57 5.09 -9.72
C ASN A 59 14.03 3.68 -9.40
N GLU A 60 13.93 2.83 -10.40
CA GLU A 60 13.35 1.47 -10.28
C GLU A 60 14.01 0.65 -9.18
N LYS A 61 15.29 0.89 -8.88
CA LYS A 61 16.00 0.23 -7.78
C LYS A 61 15.45 0.63 -6.41
N GLN A 62 14.96 1.87 -6.26
CA GLN A 62 14.40 2.42 -5.03
C GLN A 62 12.91 2.13 -4.87
N GLN A 63 12.21 1.72 -5.93
CA GLN A 63 10.81 1.32 -5.85
C GLN A 63 10.66 0.09 -4.92
N PRO A 64 9.85 0.17 -3.85
CA PRO A 64 9.58 -0.98 -3.01
C PRO A 64 8.63 -1.98 -3.67
N TYR A 65 8.92 -3.26 -3.49
CA TYR A 65 8.12 -4.41 -3.90
C TYR A 65 7.89 -5.32 -2.71
N VAL A 66 6.68 -5.85 -2.56
CA VAL A 66 6.33 -6.81 -1.50
C VAL A 66 6.21 -8.22 -2.06
N TYR A 67 6.73 -9.20 -1.31
CA TYR A 67 6.44 -10.61 -1.49
C TYR A 67 5.12 -10.95 -0.81
N LEU A 68 4.05 -11.17 -1.56
CA LEU A 68 2.69 -11.22 -1.01
C LEU A 68 2.42 -12.38 -0.06
N ASN A 69 3.19 -13.46 -0.14
CA ASN A 69 3.04 -14.63 0.75
C ASN A 69 3.73 -14.46 2.11
N CYS A 70 4.67 -13.52 2.26
CA CYS A 70 5.44 -13.37 3.50
C CYS A 70 5.57 -11.92 4.02
N GLY A 71 5.22 -10.93 3.20
CA GLY A 71 5.21 -9.52 3.59
C GLY A 71 6.56 -8.81 3.51
N HIS A 72 7.66 -9.52 3.25
CA HIS A 72 8.97 -8.90 3.11
C HIS A 72 9.01 -7.92 1.94
N VAL A 73 9.58 -6.74 2.19
CA VAL A 73 9.75 -5.68 1.19
C VAL A 73 11.18 -5.65 0.68
N GLN A 74 11.36 -5.52 -0.62
CA GLN A 74 12.65 -5.45 -1.32
C GLN A 74 12.59 -4.41 -2.45
N GLY A 75 13.76 -4.06 -2.99
CA GLY A 75 13.86 -3.36 -4.28
C GLY A 75 13.77 -4.33 -5.47
N HIS A 76 13.74 -3.79 -6.68
CA HIS A 76 13.74 -4.63 -7.88
C HIS A 76 15.08 -5.39 -8.04
N HIS A 77 15.02 -6.71 -8.21
CA HIS A 77 16.17 -7.59 -8.50
C HIS A 77 15.72 -8.88 -9.20
N ASP A 78 16.59 -9.53 -9.97
CA ASP A 78 16.23 -10.75 -10.71
C ASP A 78 16.44 -12.05 -9.92
N TRP A 79 17.03 -11.96 -8.72
CA TRP A 79 17.28 -13.13 -7.88
C TRP A 79 15.97 -13.83 -7.46
N GLY A 80 15.99 -15.15 -7.46
CA GLY A 80 14.89 -15.98 -6.99
C GLY A 80 13.71 -16.10 -7.95
N GLN A 81 13.80 -15.53 -9.17
CA GLN A 81 12.75 -15.64 -10.17
C GLN A 81 12.58 -17.09 -10.60
N ASP A 82 11.35 -17.61 -10.51
CA ASP A 82 11.01 -18.90 -11.07
C ASP A 82 10.94 -18.82 -12.60
N LYS A 83 11.38 -19.87 -13.30
CA LYS A 83 11.46 -19.86 -14.78
C LYS A 83 10.09 -20.04 -15.44
N ASP A 84 9.16 -20.68 -14.74
CA ASP A 84 7.89 -21.13 -15.29
C ASP A 84 6.70 -20.34 -14.74
N SER A 85 6.94 -19.42 -13.79
CA SER A 85 5.92 -18.59 -13.17
C SER A 85 6.39 -17.15 -12.92
N LYS A 86 5.44 -16.28 -12.59
CA LYS A 86 5.73 -14.90 -12.15
C LYS A 86 6.16 -14.84 -10.68
N ASP A 87 6.17 -15.97 -9.99
CA ASP A 87 6.53 -16.04 -8.59
C ASP A 87 8.04 -15.92 -8.42
N ARG A 88 8.42 -15.39 -7.25
CA ARG A 88 9.81 -15.18 -6.89
C ARG A 88 10.03 -15.67 -5.47
N ARG A 89 11.22 -16.23 -5.25
CA ARG A 89 11.71 -16.60 -3.93
C ARG A 89 12.07 -15.35 -3.14
N CYS A 90 11.57 -15.24 -1.92
CA CYS A 90 11.94 -14.17 -1.00
C CYS A 90 13.39 -14.36 -0.52
N PRO A 91 14.27 -13.35 -0.63
CA PRO A 91 15.65 -13.47 -0.17
C PRO A 91 15.76 -13.54 1.37
N MET A 92 14.74 -13.10 2.09
CA MET A 92 14.75 -13.07 3.56
C MET A 92 14.30 -14.39 4.19
N CYS A 93 13.29 -15.04 3.61
CA CYS A 93 12.68 -16.24 4.22
C CYS A 93 12.50 -17.42 3.26
N LEU A 94 12.93 -17.30 2.01
CA LEU A 94 12.86 -18.34 0.97
C LEU A 94 11.44 -18.76 0.55
N GLU A 95 10.40 -18.10 1.06
CA GLU A 95 9.01 -18.31 0.64
C GLU A 95 8.85 -17.94 -0.84
N MET A 96 8.18 -18.79 -1.61
CA MET A 96 7.82 -18.51 -3.00
C MET A 96 6.50 -17.76 -3.04
N GLY A 97 6.40 -16.73 -3.88
CA GLY A 97 5.10 -16.13 -4.17
C GLY A 97 5.16 -14.93 -5.10
N PRO A 98 3.99 -14.33 -5.37
CA PRO A 98 3.91 -13.17 -6.24
C PRO A 98 4.60 -11.95 -5.63
N VAL A 99 5.25 -11.15 -6.47
CA VAL A 99 5.94 -9.91 -6.09
C VAL A 99 5.30 -8.73 -6.80
N VAL A 100 4.87 -7.72 -6.05
CA VAL A 100 4.15 -6.57 -6.60
C VAL A 100 4.71 -5.25 -6.10
N LYS A 101 4.62 -4.21 -6.94
CA LYS A 101 5.01 -2.84 -6.57
C LYS A 101 4.13 -2.36 -5.42
N LEU A 102 4.76 -1.76 -4.41
CA LEU A 102 4.04 -1.06 -3.36
C LEU A 102 3.77 0.40 -3.76
N CYS A 103 2.56 0.86 -3.45
CA CYS A 103 2.16 2.26 -3.59
C CYS A 103 1.22 2.63 -2.44
N MET A 104 1.24 3.90 -2.03
CA MET A 104 0.32 4.37 -1.01
C MET A 104 -1.10 4.51 -1.57
N GLY A 105 -2.11 4.05 -0.83
CA GLY A 105 -3.50 4.45 -1.07
C GLY A 105 -3.68 5.89 -0.61
N ILE A 106 -4.03 6.81 -1.50
CA ILE A 106 -3.98 8.26 -1.20
C ILE A 106 -5.35 8.92 -1.04
N GLU A 107 -6.44 8.19 -1.26
CA GLU A 107 -7.81 8.70 -1.08
C GLU A 107 -8.20 8.62 0.40
N PRO A 108 -8.28 9.75 1.15
CA PRO A 108 -8.46 9.70 2.60
C PRO A 108 -9.81 9.13 3.02
N THR A 109 -10.83 9.26 2.19
CA THR A 109 -12.19 8.76 2.50
C THR A 109 -12.29 7.24 2.63
N PHE A 110 -11.27 6.50 2.17
CA PHE A 110 -11.21 5.05 2.34
C PHE A 110 -10.51 4.59 3.62
N TYR A 111 -9.84 5.49 4.32
CA TYR A 111 -9.20 5.19 5.59
C TYR A 111 -10.21 5.21 6.72
N VAL A 112 -10.10 4.25 7.64
CA VAL A 112 -10.93 4.17 8.85
C VAL A 112 -10.20 4.65 10.10
N ASP A 113 -8.92 4.99 9.96
CA ASP A 113 -8.04 5.56 10.98
C ASP A 113 -6.82 6.25 10.36
N ALA A 114 -6.00 6.89 11.21
CA ALA A 114 -4.79 7.63 10.86
C ALA A 114 -3.50 6.89 11.30
N GLY A 115 -3.52 5.56 11.32
CA GLY A 115 -2.36 4.76 11.72
C GLY A 115 -1.24 4.72 10.66
N ALA A 116 -0.11 4.11 11.00
CA ALA A 116 0.97 3.87 10.04
C ALA A 116 0.54 2.86 8.95
N PRO A 117 0.87 3.08 7.66
CA PRO A 117 0.44 2.21 6.58
C PRO A 117 1.37 0.99 6.45
N THR A 118 1.31 0.09 7.43
CA THR A 118 2.17 -1.08 7.56
C THR A 118 1.58 -2.36 6.94
N PHE A 119 0.52 -2.23 6.14
CA PHE A 119 -0.14 -3.35 5.46
C PHE A 119 -0.33 -3.02 3.98
N ALA A 120 -0.50 -4.04 3.15
CA ALA A 120 -0.91 -3.88 1.75
C ALA A 120 -2.01 -4.86 1.36
N PHE A 121 -2.88 -4.44 0.45
CA PHE A 121 -3.89 -5.30 -0.18
C PHE A 121 -3.24 -6.31 -1.14
N ASN A 122 -3.74 -7.54 -1.12
CA ASN A 122 -3.32 -8.62 -2.03
C ASN A 122 -4.42 -8.83 -3.08
N PRO A 123 -4.13 -8.73 -4.39
CA PRO A 123 -2.79 -8.78 -5.01
C PRO A 123 -2.22 -7.43 -5.44
N CYS A 124 -2.91 -6.31 -5.21
CA CYS A 124 -2.57 -5.06 -5.89
C CYS A 124 -1.40 -4.27 -5.28
N GLY A 125 -1.01 -4.53 -4.03
CA GLY A 125 0.12 -3.84 -3.38
C GLY A 125 -0.20 -2.43 -2.87
N HIS A 126 -1.46 -2.00 -2.88
CA HIS A 126 -1.85 -0.74 -2.26
C HIS A 126 -1.68 -0.80 -0.75
N MET A 127 -0.85 0.09 -0.22
CA MET A 127 -0.55 0.22 1.19
C MET A 127 -1.66 0.96 1.92
N ALA A 128 -1.95 0.53 3.13
CA ALA A 128 -2.87 1.17 4.06
C ALA A 128 -2.59 0.72 5.50
N THR A 129 -3.36 1.26 6.44
CA THR A 129 -3.29 0.86 7.85
C THR A 129 -3.86 -0.54 8.06
N GLU A 130 -3.50 -1.19 9.18
CA GLU A 130 -4.05 -2.49 9.56
C GLU A 130 -5.59 -2.46 9.65
N LYS A 131 -6.15 -1.41 10.27
CA LYS A 131 -7.61 -1.29 10.42
C LYS A 131 -8.29 -1.11 9.07
N THR A 132 -7.70 -0.33 8.17
CA THR A 132 -8.25 -0.09 6.84
C THR A 132 -8.28 -1.37 6.01
N VAL A 133 -7.17 -2.13 5.94
CA VAL A 133 -7.17 -3.38 5.17
C VAL A 133 -8.12 -4.43 5.76
N LYS A 134 -8.20 -4.54 7.09
CA LYS A 134 -9.13 -5.45 7.78
C LYS A 134 -10.58 -5.05 7.52
N TYR A 135 -10.90 -3.76 7.55
CA TYR A 135 -12.24 -3.28 7.26
C TYR A 135 -12.66 -3.69 5.85
N TRP A 136 -11.89 -3.30 4.83
CA TRP A 136 -12.24 -3.54 3.43
C TRP A 136 -12.22 -5.03 3.03
N ALA A 137 -11.38 -5.85 3.67
CA ALA A 137 -11.40 -7.30 3.48
C ALA A 137 -12.68 -7.97 4.01
N ASN A 138 -13.39 -7.34 4.95
CA ASN A 138 -14.66 -7.84 5.51
C ASN A 138 -15.89 -7.13 4.91
N VAL A 139 -15.70 -6.13 4.05
CA VAL A 139 -16.79 -5.47 3.32
C VAL A 139 -17.03 -6.23 2.02
N ALA A 140 -18.07 -7.06 2.03
CA ALA A 140 -18.58 -7.75 0.86
C ALA A 140 -19.25 -6.74 -0.09
N ILE A 141 -18.66 -6.52 -1.27
CA ILE A 141 -19.26 -5.67 -2.31
C ILE A 141 -20.01 -6.55 -3.30
N PRO A 142 -21.30 -6.25 -3.61
CA PRO A 142 -22.02 -6.98 -4.64
C PRO A 142 -21.30 -6.90 -5.99
N HIS A 143 -20.96 -8.04 -6.56
CA HIS A 143 -20.34 -8.16 -7.87
C HIS A 143 -21.23 -9.00 -8.81
N GLY A 144 -21.81 -8.35 -9.81
CA GLY A 144 -22.71 -8.99 -10.78
C GLY A 144 -23.98 -9.56 -10.12
N THR A 145 -24.46 -10.70 -10.63
CA THR A 145 -25.72 -11.31 -10.18
C THR A 145 -25.56 -12.35 -9.07
N ASN A 146 -24.35 -12.82 -8.74
CA ASN A 146 -24.14 -13.98 -7.84
C ASN A 146 -22.90 -13.93 -6.92
N GLY A 147 -22.13 -12.83 -6.86
CA GLY A 147 -20.87 -12.78 -6.08
C GLY A 147 -20.81 -11.64 -5.07
N PHE A 148 -20.19 -11.89 -3.93
CA PHE A 148 -19.76 -10.88 -2.96
C PHE A 148 -18.26 -11.00 -2.79
N ASP A 149 -17.50 -10.09 -3.40
CA ASP A 149 -16.04 -10.10 -3.32
C ASP A 149 -15.58 -8.84 -2.58
N ALA A 150 -14.67 -9.02 -1.62
CA ALA A 150 -13.93 -7.91 -1.07
C ALA A 150 -12.96 -7.38 -2.14
N VAL A 151 -12.82 -6.06 -2.24
CA VAL A 151 -11.92 -5.42 -3.22
C VAL A 151 -11.04 -4.39 -2.53
N CYS A 152 -9.89 -4.10 -3.14
CA CYS A 152 -9.12 -2.93 -2.74
C CYS A 152 -9.92 -1.65 -3.07
N PRO A 153 -10.20 -0.76 -2.11
CA PRO A 153 -10.99 0.44 -2.34
C PRO A 153 -10.29 1.44 -3.27
N PHE A 154 -8.96 1.39 -3.37
CA PHE A 154 -8.16 2.34 -4.14
C PHE A 154 -8.12 2.03 -5.65
N CYS A 155 -8.23 0.76 -6.04
CA CYS A 155 -8.09 0.34 -7.44
C CYS A 155 -9.16 -0.66 -7.91
N ALA A 156 -10.11 -1.01 -7.04
CA ALA A 156 -11.19 -1.97 -7.30
C ALA A 156 -10.72 -3.40 -7.69
N THR A 157 -9.43 -3.72 -7.50
CA THR A 157 -8.93 -5.09 -7.71
C THR A 157 -9.55 -6.02 -6.67
N PRO A 158 -10.18 -7.14 -7.08
CA PRO A 158 -10.67 -8.15 -6.15
C PRO A 158 -9.54 -8.70 -5.28
N LEU A 159 -9.80 -8.86 -3.99
CA LEU A 159 -8.79 -9.38 -3.08
C LEU A 159 -8.63 -10.88 -3.32
N SER A 160 -7.40 -11.30 -3.58
CA SER A 160 -7.04 -12.71 -3.75
C SER A 160 -6.43 -13.24 -2.45
N ALA A 161 -6.85 -14.45 -2.07
CA ALA A 161 -6.52 -15.12 -0.81
C ALA A 161 -7.25 -14.60 0.43
N CYS A 162 -7.35 -15.45 1.46
CA CYS A 162 -7.79 -15.06 2.80
C CYS A 162 -6.54 -14.77 3.64
N PRO A 163 -6.36 -13.55 4.19
CA PRO A 163 -7.40 -12.53 4.42
C PRO A 163 -7.45 -11.39 3.39
N GLY A 164 -6.76 -11.47 2.25
CA GLY A 164 -6.80 -10.45 1.19
C GLY A 164 -5.86 -9.26 1.42
N TYR A 165 -4.99 -9.36 2.42
CA TYR A 165 -3.96 -8.38 2.74
C TYR A 165 -2.76 -9.06 3.39
N VAL A 166 -1.63 -8.34 3.45
CA VAL A 166 -0.38 -8.80 4.06
C VAL A 166 0.23 -7.69 4.92
N ARG A 167 0.84 -8.06 6.05
CA ARG A 167 1.65 -7.13 6.86
C ARG A 167 2.99 -6.89 6.18
N LEU A 168 3.41 -5.64 6.06
CA LEU A 168 4.68 -5.28 5.44
C LEU A 168 5.83 -5.40 6.44
N ILE A 169 6.94 -5.97 5.98
CA ILE A 169 8.17 -6.15 6.74
C ILE A 169 9.27 -5.44 5.95
N PHE A 170 9.49 -4.17 6.29
CA PHE A 170 10.63 -3.41 5.81
C PHE A 170 11.88 -3.79 6.58
N GLN A 171 13.03 -3.61 5.94
CA GLN A 171 14.33 -3.75 6.58
C GLN A 171 14.78 -2.34 7.00
N ASP A 172 15.07 -2.17 8.28
CA ASP A 172 15.54 -0.94 8.86
C ASP A 172 17.07 -0.84 8.83
N ASN A 173 17.60 0.37 9.03
CA ASN A 173 19.05 0.62 9.03
C ASN A 173 19.75 0.20 10.34
N VAL A 174 19.06 -0.46 11.27
CA VAL A 174 19.53 -0.60 12.65
C VAL A 174 20.51 -1.77 12.83
N ASP A 175 20.67 -2.62 11.82
CA ASP A 175 21.53 -3.82 11.88
C ASP A 175 22.79 -3.78 10.97
N LEU A 176 23.32 -2.58 10.67
CA LEU A 176 24.64 -2.40 10.02
C LEU A 176 25.66 -1.73 10.95
#